data_AF-A0A382YBS9-F1
#
_entry.id   AF-A0A382YBS9-F1
#
_cell.length_a   1.000
_cell.length_b   1.000
_cell.length_c   1.000
_cell.angle_alpha   90.00
_cell.angle_beta   90.00
_cell.angle_gamma   90.00
#
_symmetry.space_group_name_H-M   'P 1'
#
loop_
_entity.id
_entity.type
_entity.pdbx_description
1 polymer ?
#
loop_
_entity_poly.entity_id
_entity_poly.type
_entity_poly.pdbx_seq_one_letter_code
_entity_poly.pdbx_strand_id
1 'polypeptide(L)'
;MFTLHQYINQNESPWDKFVLSSNNGTLFHLRKFLNYHPKDRFQDHSILIEKKQNLFSVLPAAELIVDGKRILVSHPGSTVGSFVVPENLSIADAMSMSEALVTYVKENNFSGIRITLPPTLYQRRLSNYMDFSFFKQGFT
;
A
#
# COMPACT_ATOMS: atom_id res chain seq x y z
N MET A 1 -13.26 7.39 8.59
CA MET A 1 -12.74 7.87 7.30
C MET A 1 -11.22 7.78 7.34
N PHE A 2 -10.63 7.27 6.26
CA PHE A 2 -9.18 7.20 6.08
C PHE A 2 -8.71 8.36 5.21
N THR A 3 -7.54 8.89 5.49
CA THR A 3 -6.86 9.89 4.65
C THR A 3 -5.58 9.28 4.09
N LEU A 4 -5.33 9.52 2.80
CA LEU A 4 -4.19 8.99 2.07
C LEU A 4 -3.25 10.13 1.72
N HIS A 5 -1.96 9.96 2.05
CA HIS A 5 -0.92 10.95 1.81
C HIS A 5 0.27 10.28 1.12
N GLN A 6 0.90 10.98 0.18
CA GLN A 6 2.12 10.47 -0.42
C GLN A 6 3.25 10.49 0.61
N TYR A 7 4.06 9.45 0.58
CA TYR A 7 5.27 9.32 1.37
C TYR A 7 6.26 10.46 1.09
N ILE A 8 6.83 11.00 2.16
CA ILE A 8 8.00 11.86 2.13
C ILE A 8 9.10 11.28 3.04
N ASN A 9 10.36 11.68 2.82
CA ASN A 9 11.51 11.12 3.55
C ASN A 9 11.40 11.19 5.08
N GLN A 10 10.66 12.17 5.63
CA GLN A 10 10.43 12.28 7.07
C GLN A 10 9.58 11.12 7.63
N ASN A 11 8.85 10.41 6.77
CA ASN A 11 8.01 9.27 7.15
C ASN A 11 8.79 7.94 7.23
N GLU A 12 10.07 7.90 6.87
CA GLU A 12 10.84 6.64 6.80
C GLU A 12 10.81 5.84 8.10
N SER A 13 11.17 6.50 9.21
CA SER A 13 11.22 5.88 10.54
C SER A 13 9.85 5.39 11.03
N PRO A 14 8.77 6.20 11.01
CA PRO A 14 7.45 5.71 11.42
C PRO A 14 6.90 4.62 10.50
N TRP A 15 7.18 4.69 9.19
CA TRP A 15 6.80 3.64 8.23
C TRP A 15 7.44 2.30 8.59
N ASP A 16 8.76 2.25 8.73
CA ASP A 16 9.47 1.01 9.00
C ASP A 16 9.11 0.43 10.38
N LYS A 17 8.92 1.29 11.39
CA LYS A 17 8.41 0.86 12.70
C LYS A 17 7.04 0.20 12.59
N PHE A 18 6.13 0.78 11.81
CA PHE A 18 4.80 0.20 11.58
C PHE A 18 4.88 -1.12 10.82
N VAL A 19 5.69 -1.21 9.77
CA VAL A 19 5.87 -2.46 9.00
C VAL A 19 6.31 -3.61 9.91
N LEU A 20 7.28 -3.37 10.80
CA LEU A 20 7.80 -4.40 11.72
C LEU A 20 6.78 -4.88 12.76
N SER A 21 5.82 -4.04 13.15
CA SER A 21 4.76 -4.38 14.12
C SER A 21 3.45 -4.84 13.48
N SER A 22 3.36 -4.81 12.14
CA SER A 22 2.14 -5.14 11.40
C SER A 22 1.83 -6.64 11.28
N ASN A 23 0.65 -6.96 10.74
CA ASN A 23 0.20 -8.33 10.51
C ASN A 23 0.98 -9.03 9.39
N ASN A 24 1.20 -8.33 8.27
CA ASN A 24 1.69 -8.89 7.01
C ASN A 24 2.96 -8.22 6.49
N GLY A 25 3.53 -7.27 7.25
CA GLY A 25 4.74 -6.57 6.88
C GLY A 25 5.95 -7.49 6.84
N THR A 26 6.79 -7.29 5.83
CA THR A 26 8.01 -8.06 5.58
C THR A 26 9.14 -7.13 5.18
N LEU A 27 10.36 -7.67 5.02
CA LEU A 27 11.50 -6.93 4.47
C LEU A 27 11.14 -6.16 3.19
N PHE A 28 10.31 -6.75 2.34
CA PHE A 28 9.86 -6.19 1.06
C PHE A 28 9.05 -4.89 1.17
N HIS A 29 8.51 -4.59 2.36
CA HIS A 29 7.71 -3.38 2.61
C HIS A 29 8.50 -2.26 3.31
N LEU A 30 9.72 -2.55 3.78
CA LEU A 30 10.55 -1.56 4.49
C LEU A 30 11.09 -0.52 3.50
N ARG A 31 11.02 0.76 3.87
CA ARG A 31 11.70 1.84 3.14
C ARG A 31 13.18 1.59 3.04
N LYS A 32 13.83 1.06 4.08
CA LYS A 32 15.25 0.63 4.01
C LYS A 32 15.54 -0.34 2.87
N PHE A 33 14.58 -1.23 2.55
CA PHE A 33 14.72 -2.16 1.44
C PHE A 33 14.37 -1.50 0.09
N LEU A 34 13.27 -0.75 0.03
CA LEU A 34 12.81 -0.09 -1.19
C LEU A 34 13.77 1.01 -1.67
N ASN A 35 14.41 1.73 -0.74
CA ASN A 35 15.37 2.80 -1.01
C ASN A 35 16.76 2.28 -1.42
N TYR A 36 17.03 0.97 -1.34
CA TYR A 36 18.32 0.40 -1.77
C TYR A 36 18.50 0.47 -3.29
N HIS A 37 17.39 0.52 -4.05
CA HIS A 37 17.45 0.69 -5.50
C HIS A 37 18.04 2.06 -5.88
N PRO A 38 18.78 2.17 -7.00
CA PRO A 38 19.31 3.45 -7.47
C PRO A 38 18.22 4.52 -7.53
N LYS A 39 18.58 5.76 -7.16
CA LYS A 39 17.70 6.91 -7.35
C LYS A 39 17.26 6.96 -8.82
N ASP A 40 15.98 7.28 -9.03
CA ASP A 40 15.34 7.38 -10.34
C ASP A 40 15.05 6.05 -11.08
N ARG A 41 15.34 4.89 -10.49
CA ARG A 41 14.92 3.59 -11.06
C ARG A 41 13.40 3.46 -11.11
N PHE A 42 12.71 3.97 -10.09
CA PHE A 42 11.26 3.93 -9.95
C PHE A 42 10.74 5.31 -9.53
N GLN A 43 9.60 5.72 -10.09
CA GLN A 43 8.90 6.91 -9.63
C GLN A 43 8.06 6.55 -8.40
N ASP A 44 8.64 6.74 -7.21
CA ASP A 44 7.98 6.37 -5.95
C ASP A 44 6.68 7.16 -5.75
N HIS A 45 5.61 6.43 -5.45
CA HIS A 45 4.30 6.97 -5.11
C HIS A 45 3.73 6.19 -3.93
N SER A 46 4.58 5.85 -2.97
CA SER A 46 4.20 5.11 -1.78
C SER A 46 3.25 5.96 -0.94
N ILE A 47 2.29 5.31 -0.29
CA ILE A 47 1.16 6.00 0.36
C ILE A 47 1.13 5.64 1.85
N LEU A 48 0.99 6.67 2.69
CA LEU A 48 0.60 6.55 4.09
C LEU A 48 -0.93 6.61 4.19
N ILE A 49 -1.50 5.76 5.03
CA ILE A 49 -2.93 5.70 5.28
C ILE A 49 -3.16 5.98 6.76
N GLU A 50 -3.84 7.09 7.04
CA GLU A 50 -4.10 7.56 8.40
C GLU A 50 -5.57 7.36 8.80
N LYS A 51 -5.79 7.01 10.07
CA LYS A 51 -7.09 6.93 10.70
C LYS A 51 -7.07 7.78 11.95
N LYS A 52 -7.95 8.79 12.03
CA LYS A 52 -7.97 9.75 13.16
C LYS A 52 -6.57 10.35 13.41
N GLN A 53 -5.90 10.83 12.34
CA GLN A 53 -4.56 11.46 12.38
C GLN A 53 -3.41 10.57 12.87
N ASN A 54 -3.63 9.25 12.94
CA ASN A 54 -2.60 8.28 13.31
C ASN A 54 -2.32 7.38 12.12
N LEU A 55 -1.04 7.05 11.89
CA LEU A 55 -0.64 6.07 10.89
C LEU A 55 -1.32 4.73 11.20
N PHE A 56 -2.11 4.24 10.24
CA PHE A 56 -2.88 3.00 10.38
C PHE A 56 -2.41 1.92 9.41
N SER A 57 -1.97 2.31 8.22
CA SER A 57 -1.47 1.40 7.20
C SER A 57 -0.50 2.12 6.27
N VAL A 58 0.31 1.34 5.56
CA VAL A 58 1.20 1.84 4.52
C VAL A 58 1.04 1.01 3.26
N LEU A 59 1.24 1.61 2.09
CA LEU A 59 1.16 0.95 0.78
C LEU A 59 2.40 1.30 -0.04
N PRO A 60 3.39 0.40 -0.16
CA PRO A 60 4.48 0.55 -1.11
C PRO A 60 3.94 0.61 -2.54
N ALA A 61 4.11 1.75 -3.19
CA ALA A 61 3.60 1.97 -4.53
C ALA A 61 4.54 2.82 -5.37
N ALA A 62 4.40 2.72 -6.69
CA ALA A 62 5.10 3.52 -7.67
C ALA A 62 4.16 3.87 -8.82
N GLU A 63 4.56 4.86 -9.61
CA GLU A 63 3.91 5.17 -10.87
C GLU A 63 4.55 4.40 -12.01
N LEU A 64 3.71 3.94 -12.93
CA LEU A 64 4.14 3.34 -14.18
C LEU A 64 3.34 3.94 -15.33
N ILE A 65 4.01 4.30 -16.42
CA ILE A 65 3.35 4.70 -17.66
C ILE A 65 3.24 3.45 -18.56
N VAL A 66 2.01 3.07 -18.91
CA VAL A 66 1.71 1.95 -19.82
C VAL A 66 0.80 2.48 -20.91
N ASP A 67 1.23 2.39 -22.18
CA ASP A 67 0.47 2.89 -23.34
C ASP A 67 0.00 4.35 -23.17
N GLY A 68 0.86 5.20 -22.61
CA GLY A 68 0.58 6.61 -22.34
C GLY A 68 -0.34 6.87 -21.13
N LYS A 69 -0.76 5.83 -20.40
CA LYS A 69 -1.61 5.93 -19.21
C LYS A 69 -0.79 5.80 -17.93
N ARG A 70 -1.06 6.69 -16.98
CA ARG A 70 -0.43 6.66 -15.65
C ARG A 70 -1.16 5.66 -14.76
N ILE A 71 -0.47 4.62 -14.31
CA ILE A 71 -1.02 3.54 -13.49
C ILE A 71 -0.31 3.54 -12.13
N LEU A 72 -1.09 3.47 -11.05
CA LEU A 72 -0.55 3.23 -9.71
C LEU A 72 -0.29 1.74 -9.57
N VAL A 73 0.95 1.35 -9.31
CA VAL A 73 1.32 -0.06 -9.15
C VAL A 73 1.92 -0.31 -7.78
N SER A 74 1.79 -1.52 -7.25
CA SER A 74 2.64 -1.96 -6.14
C SER A 74 4.11 -1.74 -6.48
N HIS A 75 4.90 -1.28 -5.51
CA HIS A 75 6.26 -0.81 -5.77
C HIS A 75 7.11 -1.88 -6.49
N PRO A 76 7.59 -1.64 -7.75
CA PRO A 76 8.25 -2.67 -8.55
C PRO A 76 9.62 -3.11 -8.01
N GLY A 77 10.21 -2.33 -7.11
CA GLY A 77 11.39 -2.72 -6.33
C GLY A 77 11.13 -3.81 -5.27
N SER A 78 9.88 -4.29 -5.15
CA SER A 78 9.43 -5.27 -4.19
C SER A 78 8.86 -6.52 -4.87
N THR A 79 9.11 -7.70 -4.30
CA THR A 79 8.53 -8.97 -4.78
C THR A 79 7.03 -9.09 -4.48
N VAL A 80 6.57 -8.44 -3.41
CA VAL A 80 5.16 -8.40 -2.99
C VAL A 80 4.74 -6.97 -2.68
N GLY A 81 3.46 -6.64 -2.82
CA GLY A 81 2.95 -5.31 -2.53
C GLY A 81 1.64 -5.37 -1.77
N SER A 82 0.79 -4.37 -1.96
CA SER A 82 -0.46 -4.15 -1.22
C SER A 82 -0.26 -3.47 0.14
N PHE A 83 -1.39 -3.27 0.83
CA PHE A 83 -1.45 -2.67 2.14
C PHE A 83 -0.71 -3.53 3.16
N VAL A 84 0.10 -2.86 3.96
CA VAL A 84 0.60 -3.39 5.23
C VAL A 84 -0.41 -3.01 6.30
N VAL A 85 -0.98 -3.99 6.99
CA VAL A 85 -2.16 -3.79 7.86
C VAL A 85 -1.87 -4.22 9.29
N PRO A 86 -2.53 -3.61 10.30
CA PRO A 86 -2.37 -4.02 11.70
C PRO A 86 -3.01 -5.40 11.95
N GLU A 87 -2.54 -6.11 12.97
CA GLU A 87 -3.04 -7.46 13.31
C GLU A 87 -4.53 -7.49 13.71
N ASN A 88 -5.01 -6.39 14.29
CA ASN A 88 -6.41 -6.19 14.66
C ASN A 88 -7.27 -5.52 13.57
N LEU A 89 -6.85 -5.60 12.29
CA LEU A 89 -7.66 -5.10 11.18
C LEU A 89 -9.08 -5.67 11.22
N SER A 90 -10.07 -4.79 11.13
CA SER A 90 -11.47 -5.17 10.95
C SER A 90 -11.82 -5.24 9.46
N ILE A 91 -12.81 -6.05 9.09
CA ILE A 91 -13.29 -6.11 7.71
C ILE A 91 -13.86 -4.76 7.25
N ALA A 92 -14.53 -4.02 8.14
CA ALA A 92 -15.05 -2.70 7.85
C ALA A 92 -13.92 -1.71 7.51
N ASP A 93 -12.81 -1.76 8.25
CA ASP A 93 -11.63 -0.93 7.97
C ASP A 93 -10.98 -1.32 6.64
N ALA A 94 -10.84 -2.62 6.34
CA ALA A 94 -10.31 -3.10 5.07
C ALA A 94 -11.12 -2.57 3.88
N MET A 95 -12.46 -2.63 3.97
CA MET A 95 -13.36 -2.11 2.95
C MET A 95 -13.19 -0.60 2.79
N SER A 96 -13.23 0.16 3.89
CA SER A 96 -13.05 1.62 3.86
C SER A 96 -11.67 2.04 3.32
N MET A 97 -10.61 1.28 3.61
CA MET A 97 -9.28 1.54 3.04
C MET A 97 -9.24 1.31 1.53
N SER A 98 -9.85 0.22 1.06
CA SER A 98 -9.91 -0.07 -0.39
C SER A 98 -10.71 0.99 -1.15
N GLU A 99 -11.81 1.48 -0.59
CA GLU A 99 -12.61 2.57 -1.14
C GLU A 99 -11.80 3.88 -1.20
N ALA A 100 -11.13 4.22 -0.10
CA ALA A 100 -10.29 5.42 -0.02
C ALA A 100 -9.15 5.39 -1.06
N LEU A 101 -8.57 4.22 -1.34
CA LEU A 101 -7.56 4.05 -2.38
C LEU A 101 -8.12 4.27 -3.79
N VAL A 102 -9.32 3.75 -4.09
CA VAL A 102 -9.98 4.00 -5.38
C VAL A 102 -10.27 5.48 -5.57
N THR A 103 -10.75 6.17 -4.54
CA THR A 103 -10.96 7.62 -4.56
C THR A 103 -9.65 8.38 -4.78
N TYR A 104 -8.61 8.05 -4.01
CA TYR A 104 -7.28 8.65 -4.15
C TYR A 104 -6.70 8.51 -5.56
N VAL A 105 -6.80 7.32 -6.17
CA VAL A 105 -6.34 7.05 -7.54
C VAL A 105 -7.06 7.96 -8.55
N LYS A 106 -8.38 8.12 -8.41
CA LYS A 106 -9.17 9.00 -9.28
C LYS A 106 -8.79 10.47 -9.11
N GLU A 107 -8.69 10.94 -7.87
CA GLU A 107 -8.32 12.32 -7.55
C GLU A 107 -6.91 12.69 -8.03
N ASN A 108 -6.00 11.71 -8.03
CA ASN A 108 -4.64 11.89 -8.54
C ASN A 108 -4.50 11.61 -10.05
N ASN A 109 -5.59 11.49 -10.80
CA ASN A 109 -5.58 11.28 -12.27
C ASN A 109 -4.82 10.03 -12.72
N PHE A 110 -4.80 8.96 -11.92
CA PHE A 110 -4.34 7.66 -12.37
C PHE A 110 -5.44 6.98 -13.19
N SER A 111 -5.07 6.39 -14.33
CA SER A 111 -5.99 5.67 -15.20
C SER A 111 -6.32 4.26 -14.71
N GLY A 112 -5.60 3.77 -13.70
CA GLY A 112 -5.80 2.45 -13.13
C GLY A 112 -4.88 2.16 -11.96
N ILE A 113 -5.13 1.03 -11.32
CA ILE A 113 -4.34 0.52 -10.21
C ILE A 113 -4.05 -0.97 -10.39
N ARG A 114 -2.82 -1.40 -10.09
CA ARG A 114 -2.43 -2.83 -10.05
C ARG A 114 -1.76 -3.16 -8.73
N ILE A 115 -2.34 -4.09 -8.00
CA ILE A 115 -1.85 -4.50 -6.68
C ILE A 115 -1.31 -5.92 -6.76
N THR A 116 -0.09 -6.12 -6.26
CA THR A 116 0.51 -7.45 -6.10
C THR A 116 0.22 -7.92 -4.69
N LEU A 117 -0.71 -8.85 -4.50
CA LEU A 117 -1.09 -9.34 -3.17
C LEU A 117 0.06 -10.13 -2.52
N PRO A 118 0.34 -9.92 -1.22
CA PRO A 118 1.31 -10.72 -0.51
C PRO A 118 0.70 -12.10 -0.20
N PRO A 119 1.46 -13.20 -0.34
CA PRO A 119 1.07 -14.52 0.13
C PRO A 119 0.55 -14.49 1.58
N THR A 120 -0.53 -15.23 1.84
CA THR A 120 -1.16 -15.29 3.17
C THR A 120 -0.23 -15.82 4.26
N LEU A 121 0.79 -16.60 3.90
CA LEU A 121 1.80 -17.13 4.82
C LEU A 121 2.65 -16.03 5.51
N TYR A 122 2.66 -14.81 4.98
CA TYR A 122 3.33 -13.68 5.64
C TYR A 122 2.49 -13.04 6.75
N GLN A 123 1.23 -13.43 6.91
CA GLN A 123 0.34 -12.90 7.94
C GLN A 123 0.53 -13.63 9.27
N ARG A 124 0.71 -12.88 10.36
CA ARG A 124 0.69 -13.43 11.74
C ARG A 124 -0.70 -13.95 12.11
N ARG A 125 -1.74 -13.21 11.72
CA ARG A 125 -3.14 -13.56 11.84
C ARG A 125 -3.77 -13.66 10.46
N LEU A 126 -4.11 -14.88 10.05
CA LEU A 126 -4.70 -15.17 8.76
C LEU A 126 -6.04 -14.45 8.57
N SER A 127 -6.18 -13.78 7.43
CA SER A 127 -7.41 -13.14 6.97
C SER A 127 -7.38 -12.94 5.45
N ASN A 128 -8.55 -12.86 4.85
CA ASN A 128 -8.78 -12.54 3.43
C ASN A 128 -9.50 -11.18 3.28
N TYR A 129 -9.39 -10.30 4.28
CA TYR A 129 -10.18 -9.08 4.35
C TYR A 129 -9.80 -8.09 3.24
N MET A 130 -8.51 -7.95 2.94
CA MET A 130 -8.06 -7.11 1.84
C MET A 130 -8.46 -7.70 0.49
N ASP A 131 -8.31 -9.01 0.30
CA ASP A 131 -8.71 -9.73 -0.91
C ASP A 131 -10.19 -9.50 -1.21
N PHE A 132 -11.05 -9.72 -0.21
CA PHE A 132 -12.49 -9.47 -0.33
C PHE A 132 -12.82 -8.00 -0.60
N SER A 133 -12.08 -7.09 0.03
CA SER A 133 -12.27 -5.64 -0.14
C SER A 133 -11.89 -5.20 -1.56
N PHE A 134 -10.79 -5.69 -2.12
CA PHE A 134 -10.42 -5.45 -3.52
C PHE A 134 -11.44 -6.03 -4.49
N PHE A 135 -11.91 -7.26 -4.26
CA PHE A 135 -13.00 -7.84 -5.04
C PHE A 135 -14.25 -6.95 -5.01
N LYS A 136 -14.62 -6.42 -3.84
CA LYS A 136 -15.78 -5.52 -3.70
C LYS A 136 -15.62 -4.20 -4.46
N GLN A 137 -14.39 -3.72 -4.61
CA GLN A 137 -14.06 -2.53 -5.43
C GLN A 137 -13.93 -2.83 -6.93
N GLY A 138 -14.10 -4.09 -7.35
CA GLY A 138 -14.07 -4.48 -8.77
C GLY A 138 -12.68 -4.82 -9.32
N PHE A 139 -11.72 -5.16 -8.46
CA PHE A 139 -10.40 -5.66 -8.90
C PHE A 139 -10.56 -7.07 -9.48
N THR A 140 -9.81 -7.38 -10.54
CA THR A 140 -9.85 -8.64 -11.30
C THR A 140 -8.46 -9.21 -11.53
#